data_AF-A0A961WTL4-F1
#
_entry.id   AF-A0A961WTL4-F1
#
_cell.length_a   1.000
_cell.length_b   1.000
_cell.length_c   1.000
_cell.angle_alpha   90.00
_cell.angle_beta   90.00
_cell.angle_gamma   90.00
#
_symmetry.space_group_name_H-M   'P 1'
#
loop_
_entity.id
_entity.type
_entity.pdbx_description
1 polymer ?
#
loop_
_entity_poly.entity_id
_entity_poly.type
_entity_poly.pdbx_seq_one_letter_code
_entity_poly.pdbx_strand_id
1 'polypeptide(L)' 'GPMNRGVEIASDVADGPQSVIQEQVEMGVALRMAVIETLIETADRLDQRRKDAKPAKGAKA' A
#
# COMPACT_ATOMS: atom_id res chain seq x y z
N GLY A 1 -2.11 10.41 -11.54
CA GLY A 1 -1.03 11.01 -12.35
C GLY A 1 -1.32 12.46 -12.58
N PRO A 2 -0.47 13.22 -13.30
CA PRO A 2 -0.84 14.54 -13.75
C PRO A 2 -2.06 14.45 -14.69
N MET A 3 -2.91 15.47 -14.63
CA MET A 3 -4.12 15.58 -15.45
C MET A 3 -4.01 16.87 -16.25
N ASN A 4 -4.26 16.79 -17.56
CA ASN A 4 -4.12 17.92 -18.47
C ASN A 4 -5.41 18.75 -18.50
N ARG A 5 -5.44 19.85 -17.74
CA ARG A 5 -6.57 20.79 -17.70
C ARG A 5 -6.79 21.46 -19.05
N GLY A 6 -8.05 21.63 -19.44
CA GLY A 6 -8.44 22.20 -20.73
C GLY A 6 -8.27 21.25 -21.92
N VAL A 7 -7.77 20.03 -21.69
CA VAL A 7 -7.61 18.99 -22.72
C VAL A 7 -8.37 17.72 -22.31
N GLU A 8 -8.04 17.15 -21.14
CA GLU A 8 -8.64 15.92 -20.60
C GLU A 8 -9.83 16.21 -19.68
N ILE A 9 -9.78 17.33 -18.97
CA ILE A 9 -10.82 17.77 -18.05
C ILE A 9 -11.02 19.28 -18.13
N ALA A 10 -12.26 19.73 -17.99
CA ALA A 10 -12.55 21.15 -17.80
C ALA A 10 -12.11 21.58 -16.39
N SER A 11 -11.54 22.79 -16.28
CA SER A 11 -10.99 23.27 -14.99
C SER A 11 -12.06 23.44 -13.92
N ASP A 12 -13.25 23.88 -14.31
CA ASP A 12 -14.41 24.04 -13.42
C ASP A 12 -14.94 22.70 -12.88
N VAL A 13 -14.80 21.61 -13.63
CA VAL A 13 -15.09 20.26 -13.15
C VAL A 13 -13.99 19.77 -12.22
N ALA A 14 -12.73 19.97 -12.59
CA ALA A 14 -11.57 19.51 -11.81
C ALA A 14 -11.43 20.21 -10.45
N ASP A 15 -11.86 21.47 -10.33
CA ASP A 15 -11.87 22.24 -9.08
C ASP A 15 -13.28 22.45 -8.51
N GLY A 16 -14.28 21.81 -9.11
CA GLY A 16 -15.68 22.01 -8.76
C GLY A 16 -16.03 21.44 -7.38
N PRO A 17 -17.21 21.79 -6.84
CA PRO A 17 -17.65 21.37 -5.51
C PRO A 17 -17.88 19.86 -5.37
N GLN A 18 -17.87 19.11 -6.48
CA GLN A 18 -17.99 17.65 -6.50
C GLN A 18 -16.66 16.97 -6.85
N SER A 19 -15.57 17.75 -6.97
CA SER A 19 -14.25 17.21 -7.26
C SER A 19 -13.69 16.49 -6.04
N VAL A 20 -13.25 15.25 -6.25
CA VAL A 20 -12.58 14.40 -5.25
C VAL A 20 -11.12 14.13 -5.62
N ILE A 21 -10.55 14.86 -6.58
CA ILE A 21 -9.20 14.61 -7.09
C ILE A 21 -8.15 14.75 -5.98
N GLN A 22 -8.29 15.75 -5.12
CA GLN A 22 -7.35 16.00 -4.04
C GLN A 22 -7.42 14.89 -2.97
N GLU A 23 -8.64 14.52 -2.58
CA GLU A 23 -8.89 13.40 -1.66
C GLU A 23 -8.34 12.08 -2.23
N GLN A 24 -8.56 11.78 -3.52
CA GLN A 24 -8.02 10.58 -4.15
C GLN A 24 -6.49 10.51 -4.11
N VAL A 25 -5.80 11.65 -4.30
CA VAL A 25 -4.33 11.71 -4.23
C VAL A 25 -3.85 11.41 -2.82
N GLU A 26 -4.50 11.99 -1.80
CA GLU A 26 -4.20 11.74 -0.39
C GLU A 26 -4.45 10.27 -0.01
N MET A 27 -5.61 9.74 -0.40
CA MET A 27 -5.96 8.33 -0.17
C MET A 27 -4.96 7.37 -0.83
N GLY A 28 -4.38 7.76 -1.98
CA GLY A 28 -3.33 6.98 -2.63
C GLY A 28 -2.03 6.86 -1.83
N VAL A 29 -1.72 7.80 -0.93
CA VAL A 29 -0.60 7.68 0.02
C VAL A 29 -0.95 6.68 1.12
N ALA A 30 -2.11 6.87 1.75
CA ALA A 30 -2.59 6.00 2.83
C ALA A 30 -2.67 4.54 2.39
N LEU A 31 -3.21 4.27 1.20
CA LEU A 31 -3.31 2.92 0.64
C LEU A 31 -1.93 2.26 0.47
N ARG A 32 -0.95 2.99 -0.08
CA ARG A 32 0.41 2.47 -0.28
C ARG A 32 1.10 2.17 1.04
N MET A 33 0.92 3.04 2.04
CA MET A 33 1.45 2.80 3.40
C MET A 33 0.86 1.52 4.00
N ALA A 34 -0.47 1.36 3.94
CA ALA A 34 -1.16 0.19 4.45
C ALA A 34 -0.72 -1.11 3.73
N VAL A 35 -0.53 -1.06 2.41
CA VAL A 35 -0.03 -2.21 1.63
C VAL A 35 1.40 -2.57 2.06
N ILE A 36 2.29 -1.59 2.19
CA ILE A 36 3.68 -1.84 2.62
C ILE A 36 3.70 -2.43 4.03
N GLU A 37 2.96 -1.85 4.96
CA GLU A 37 2.81 -2.34 6.33
C GLU A 37 2.32 -3.80 6.35
N THR A 38 1.24 -4.09 5.62
CA THR A 38 0.69 -5.45 5.51
C THR A 38 1.72 -6.45 4.97
N LEU A 39 2.52 -6.04 3.98
CA LEU A 39 3.56 -6.88 3.39
C LEU A 39 4.70 -7.16 4.38
N ILE A 40 5.12 -6.15 5.16
CA ILE A 40 6.12 -6.30 6.22
C ILE A 40 5.62 -7.29 7.28
N GLU A 41 4.41 -7.09 7.80
CA GLU A 41 3.83 -8.01 8.79
C GLU A 41 3.70 -9.45 8.26
N THR A 42 3.39 -9.58 6.97
CA THR A 42 3.28 -10.89 6.32
C THR A 42 4.66 -11.55 6.21
N ALA A 43 5.69 -10.79 5.83
CA ALA A 43 7.06 -11.28 5.76
C ALA A 43 7.54 -11.76 7.14
N ASP A 44 7.31 -10.97 8.19
CA ASP A 44 7.68 -11.32 9.56
C ASP A 44 6.99 -12.59 10.04
N ARG A 45 5.69 -12.75 9.76
CA ARG A 45 4.93 -13.98 10.07
C ARG A 45 5.49 -15.20 9.36
N LEU A 46 5.87 -15.08 8.09
CA LEU A 46 6.46 -16.18 7.32
C LEU A 46 7.84 -16.57 7.86
N ASP A 47 8.65 -15.58 8.22
CA ASP A 47 9.97 -15.81 8.82
C ASP A 47 9.86 -16.50 10.18
N GLN A 48 8.88 -16.11 11.00
CA GLN A 48 8.62 -16.78 12.27
C GLN A 48 8.19 -18.23 12.06
N ARG A 49 7.23 -18.48 11.17
CA ARG A 49 6.81 -19.84 10.80
C ARG A 49 7.97 -20.71 10.32
N ARG A 50 8.90 -20.14 9.54
CA ARG A 50 10.10 -20.88 9.08
C ARG A 50 11.02 -21.25 10.25
N LYS A 51 11.17 -20.38 11.24
CA LYS A 51 11.96 -20.68 12.46
C LYS A 51 11.29 -21.79 13.27
N ASP A 52 9.98 -21.70 13.47
CA ASP A 52 9.19 -22.68 14.24
C ASP A 52 9.19 -24.07 13.58
N ALA A 53 9.14 -24.12 12.25
CA ALA A 53 9.14 -25.37 11.49
C ALA A 53 10.52 -26.04 11.38
N LYS A 54 11.61 -25.38 11.77
CA LYS A 54 12.96 -25.95 11.68
C LYS A 54 13.18 -26.86 12.89
N PRO A 55 13.37 -28.18 12.72
CA PRO A 55 13.68 -29.05 13.84
C PRO A 55 15.01 -28.60 14.47
N ALA A 56 15.06 -28.57 15.80
CA ALA A 56 16.27 -28.26 16.56
C ALA A 56 17.38 -29.23 16.09
N LYS A 57 18.32 -28.71 15.29
CA LYS A 57 19.48 -29.49 14.86
C LYS A 57 20.28 -29.87 16.11
N GLY A 58 20.23 -31.14 16.50
CA GLY A 58 21.16 -31.74 17.45
C GLY A 58 20.58 -32.16 18.79
N ALA A 59 19.59 -33.05 18.81
CA ALA A 59 19.60 -34.08 19.85
C ALA A 59 20.58 -35.16 19.38
N LYS A 60 21.85 -35.05 19.80
CA LYS A 60 22.83 -36.13 19.61
C LYS A 60 22.28 -37.37 20.32
N ALA A 61 22.16 -38.47 19.57
CA ALA A 61 22.09 -39.82 20.12
C ALA A 61 23.48 -40.26 20.61
#